data_AF-A0A6G3T3T2-F1
#
_entry.id   AF-A0A6G3T3T2-F1
#
_cell.length_a   1.000
_cell.length_b   1.000
_cell.length_c   1.000
_cell.angle_alpha   90.00
_cell.angle_beta   90.00
_cell.angle_gamma   90.00
#
_symmetry.space_group_name_H-M   'P 1'
#
loop_
_entity.id
_entity.type
_entity.pdbx_description
1 polymer ?
#
loop_
_entity_poly.entity_id
_entity_poly.type
_entity_poly.pdbx_seq_one_letter_code
_entity_poly.pdbx_strand_id
1 'polypeptide(L)'
;GSVTPKVGLRRPLHSTALGKVLLAWARPGEGGPGTLPPLPAFTDRTIVDPAALERELERVRTDAYALNDGESALGVRTLAVPVLDGAGYARFALAVRATPEVITPERTGWLLTEARSCARALEVLLLSPAERRPPAGP
;
A
#
# COMPACT_ATOMS: atom_id res chain seq x y z
N GLY A 1 18.76 -13.57 4.86
CA GLY A 1 19.15 -13.30 3.46
C GLY A 1 18.18 -12.31 2.86
N SER A 2 18.66 -11.30 2.13
CA SER A 2 17.80 -10.31 1.48
C SER A 2 16.92 -10.99 0.43
N VAL A 3 15.60 -10.90 0.56
CA VAL A 3 14.66 -11.39 -0.45
C VAL A 3 14.40 -10.24 -1.42
N THR A 4 15.21 -10.13 -2.47
CA THR A 4 14.92 -9.20 -3.56
C THR A 4 13.63 -9.67 -4.26
N PRO A 5 12.56 -8.86 -4.28
CA PRO A 5 11.33 -9.24 -4.97
C PRO A 5 11.59 -9.39 -6.48
N LYS A 6 11.10 -10.47 -7.08
CA LYS A 6 11.19 -10.69 -8.54
C LYS A 6 10.13 -9.84 -9.25
N VAL A 7 10.54 -9.10 -10.28
CA VAL A 7 9.63 -8.35 -11.15
C VAL A 7 8.62 -9.31 -11.81
N GLY A 8 7.37 -8.87 -11.93
CA GLY A 8 6.27 -9.66 -12.51
C GLY A 8 5.55 -10.59 -11.53
N LEU A 9 5.98 -10.63 -10.26
CA LEU A 9 5.29 -11.40 -9.23
C LEU A 9 3.91 -10.81 -8.94
N ARG A 10 2.87 -11.66 -8.96
CA ARG A 10 1.52 -11.30 -8.54
C ARG A 10 1.24 -11.82 -7.14
N ARG A 11 0.58 -10.99 -6.32
CA ARG A 11 0.16 -11.31 -4.95
C ARG A 11 -1.29 -10.85 -4.76
N PRO A 12 -2.08 -11.50 -3.90
CA PRO A 12 -3.42 -11.00 -3.58
C PRO A 12 -3.37 -9.62 -2.93
N LEU A 13 -4.32 -8.78 -3.29
CA LEU A 13 -4.32 -7.38 -2.87
C LEU A 13 -4.60 -7.24 -1.36
N HIS A 14 -5.53 -8.04 -0.83
CA HIS A 14 -6.01 -7.96 0.56
C HIS A 14 -4.92 -8.22 1.60
N SER A 15 -3.98 -9.12 1.31
CA SER A 15 -2.98 -9.58 2.27
C SER A 15 -1.66 -8.83 2.20
N THR A 16 -1.56 -7.75 1.41
CA THR A 16 -0.31 -7.00 1.23
C THR A 16 -0.52 -5.51 1.46
N ALA A 17 0.48 -4.83 2.04
CA ALA A 17 0.39 -3.39 2.24
C ALA A 17 0.23 -2.63 0.90
N LEU A 18 1.00 -3.02 -0.13
CA LEU A 18 0.88 -2.45 -1.48
C LEU A 18 -0.53 -2.63 -2.05
N GLY A 19 -1.09 -3.84 -1.95
CA GLY A 19 -2.42 -4.12 -2.48
C GLY A 19 -3.52 -3.37 -1.75
N LYS A 20 -3.44 -3.25 -0.42
CA LYS A 20 -4.35 -2.41 0.37
C LYS A 20 -4.26 -0.94 -0.04
N VAL A 21 -3.07 -0.41 -0.28
CA VAL A 21 -2.90 0.95 -0.82
C VAL A 21 -3.60 1.08 -2.18
N LEU A 22 -3.36 0.17 -3.11
CA LEU A 22 -4.01 0.23 -4.42
C LEU A 22 -5.54 0.16 -4.32
N LEU A 23 -6.08 -0.65 -3.40
CA LEU A 23 -7.52 -0.73 -3.16
C LEU A 23 -8.10 0.52 -2.48
N ALA A 24 -7.37 1.09 -1.52
CA ALA A 24 -7.80 2.26 -0.75
C ALA A 24 -7.91 3.54 -1.60
N TRP A 25 -7.11 3.65 -2.66
CA TRP A 25 -7.13 4.77 -3.61
C TRP A 25 -7.41 4.32 -5.05
N ALA A 26 -8.19 3.26 -5.24
CA ALA A 26 -8.56 2.77 -6.56
C ALA A 26 -9.35 3.83 -7.34
N ARG A 27 -9.13 3.91 -8.66
CA ARG A 27 -9.91 4.79 -9.53
C ARG A 27 -11.33 4.23 -9.71
N PRO A 28 -12.37 5.08 -9.80
CA PRO A 28 -13.71 4.64 -10.16
C PRO A 28 -13.69 3.74 -11.41
N GLY A 29 -14.30 2.56 -11.31
CA GLY A 29 -14.34 1.58 -12.38
C GLY A 29 -13.20 0.56 -12.42
N GLU A 30 -12.12 0.72 -11.64
CA GLU A 30 -11.04 -0.28 -11.53
C GLU A 30 -11.35 -1.41 -10.52
N GLY A 31 -12.52 -1.32 -9.86
CA GLY A 31 -12.96 -2.27 -8.85
C GLY A 31 -12.68 -1.80 -7.42
N GLY A 32 -13.06 -2.64 -6.47
CA GLY A 32 -12.91 -2.41 -5.02
C GLY A 32 -12.97 -3.73 -4.24
N PRO A 33 -13.03 -3.68 -2.90
CA PRO A 33 -13.06 -4.88 -2.06
C PRO A 33 -14.14 -5.88 -2.45
N GLY A 34 -15.34 -5.40 -2.74
CA GLY A 34 -16.47 -6.24 -3.16
C GLY A 34 -16.33 -6.86 -4.56
N THR A 35 -15.33 -6.47 -5.35
CA THR A 35 -15.03 -7.07 -6.66
C THR A 35 -13.91 -8.12 -6.60
N LEU A 36 -13.29 -8.30 -5.43
CA LEU A 36 -12.22 -9.27 -5.27
C LEU A 36 -12.77 -10.71 -5.32
N PRO A 37 -11.97 -11.66 -5.84
CA PRO A 37 -12.26 -13.08 -5.66
C PRO A 37 -12.21 -13.45 -4.15
N PRO A 38 -12.60 -14.68 -3.79
CA PRO A 38 -12.43 -15.17 -2.42
C PRO A 38 -11.02 -14.89 -1.88
N LEU A 39 -10.95 -14.45 -0.63
CA LEU A 39 -9.72 -13.98 0.01
C LEU A 39 -8.99 -15.17 0.66
N PRO A 40 -7.93 -15.74 0.06
CA PRO A 40 -7.21 -16.85 0.67
C PRO A 40 -6.52 -16.42 1.97
N ALA A 41 -6.53 -17.34 2.94
CA ALA A 41 -5.73 -17.22 4.16
C ALA A 41 -4.28 -17.67 3.89
N PHE A 42 -3.32 -16.87 4.33
CA PHE A 42 -1.88 -17.22 4.29
C PHE A 42 -1.31 -17.45 5.68
N THR A 43 -1.86 -16.73 6.66
CA THR A 43 -1.56 -16.83 8.08
C THR A 43 -2.86 -16.66 8.88
N ASP A 44 -2.78 -16.86 10.18
CA ASP A 44 -3.83 -16.54 11.15
C ASP A 44 -4.17 -15.05 11.21
N ARG A 45 -3.30 -14.18 10.68
CA ARG A 45 -3.49 -12.73 10.63
C ARG A 45 -4.13 -12.24 9.33
N THR A 46 -4.19 -13.08 8.29
CA THR A 46 -4.71 -12.66 6.98
C THR A 46 -6.18 -12.24 7.09
N ILE A 47 -6.51 -11.04 6.59
CA ILE A 47 -7.89 -10.56 6.49
C ILE A 47 -8.62 -11.34 5.39
N VAL A 48 -9.52 -12.24 5.75
CA VAL A 48 -10.27 -13.06 4.78
C VAL A 48 -11.75 -12.67 4.62
N ASP A 49 -12.25 -11.80 5.49
CA ASP A 49 -13.61 -11.27 5.45
C ASP A 49 -13.64 -9.95 4.65
N PRO A 50 -14.47 -9.84 3.58
CA PRO A 50 -14.61 -8.61 2.82
C PRO A 50 -15.00 -7.38 3.67
N ALA A 51 -15.88 -7.54 4.67
CA ALA A 51 -16.29 -6.42 5.53
C ALA A 51 -15.16 -5.97 6.47
N ALA A 52 -14.34 -6.90 6.94
CA ALA A 52 -13.10 -6.57 7.65
C ALA A 52 -12.07 -5.87 6.75
N LEU A 53 -11.96 -6.27 5.49
CA LEU A 53 -11.09 -5.61 4.52
C LEU A 53 -11.56 -4.17 4.25
N GLU A 54 -12.86 -3.93 4.08
CA GLU A 54 -13.39 -2.57 3.88
C GLU A 54 -13.03 -1.63 5.04
N ARG A 55 -13.22 -2.09 6.29
CA ARG A 55 -12.82 -1.34 7.49
C ARG A 55 -11.31 -1.10 7.56
N GLU A 56 -10.50 -2.06 7.15
CA GLU A 56 -9.05 -1.86 7.05
C GLU A 56 -8.71 -0.80 6.01
N LEU A 57 -9.36 -0.80 4.85
CA LEU A 57 -9.11 0.21 3.82
C LEU A 57 -9.56 1.61 4.23
N GLU A 58 -10.61 1.72 5.05
CA GLU A 58 -10.97 2.99 5.71
C GLU A 58 -9.84 3.51 6.59
N ARG A 59 -9.26 2.66 7.44
CA ARG A 59 -8.09 3.04 8.24
C ARG A 59 -6.91 3.43 7.37
N VAL A 60 -6.62 2.64 6.33
CA VAL A 60 -5.54 2.92 5.38
C VAL A 60 -5.69 4.31 4.76
N ARG A 61 -6.91 4.69 4.35
CA ARG A 61 -7.22 6.02 3.84
C ARG A 61 -7.00 7.12 4.89
N THR A 62 -7.52 6.94 6.11
CA THR A 62 -7.40 7.90 7.21
C THR A 62 -5.94 8.12 7.61
N ASP A 63 -5.17 7.05 7.74
CA ASP A 63 -3.78 7.09 8.19
C ASP A 63 -2.81 7.45 7.06
N ALA A 64 -3.28 7.37 5.81
CA ALA A 64 -2.51 7.58 4.58
C ALA A 64 -1.30 6.64 4.45
N TYR A 65 -1.44 5.40 4.92
CA TYR A 65 -0.51 4.29 4.69
C TYR A 65 -1.19 2.95 4.99
N ALA A 66 -0.63 1.85 4.50
CA ALA A 66 -1.02 0.51 4.89
C ALA A 66 0.12 -0.23 5.59
N LEU A 67 -0.24 -1.09 6.55
CA LEU A 67 0.66 -2.03 7.18
C LEU A 67 0.22 -3.46 6.83
N ASN A 68 1.22 -4.29 6.51
CA ASN A 68 1.10 -5.74 6.53
C ASN A 68 2.03 -6.21 7.64
N ASP A 69 1.46 -6.79 8.70
CA ASP A 69 2.19 -7.32 9.85
C ASP A 69 1.95 -8.83 10.00
N GLY A 70 2.55 -9.56 9.06
CA GLY A 70 2.45 -11.01 9.01
C GLY A 70 1.23 -11.55 8.26
N GLU A 71 0.45 -10.72 7.56
CA GLU A 71 -0.74 -11.16 6.82
C GLU A 71 -0.38 -11.98 5.58
N SER A 72 0.71 -11.62 4.90
CA SER A 72 1.17 -12.35 3.71
C SER A 72 2.03 -13.58 4.04
N ALA A 73 2.73 -13.54 5.18
CA ALA A 73 3.63 -14.56 5.69
C ALA A 73 4.14 -14.13 7.07
N LEU A 74 4.27 -15.08 8.01
CA LEU A 74 4.82 -14.80 9.33
C LEU A 74 6.25 -14.24 9.25
N GLY A 75 6.59 -13.31 10.14
CA GLY A 75 7.90 -12.65 10.16
C GLY A 75 8.12 -11.63 9.04
N VAL A 76 7.12 -11.34 8.21
CA VAL A 76 7.17 -10.26 7.22
C VAL A 76 6.40 -9.05 7.72
N ARG A 77 7.07 -7.90 7.73
CA ARG A 77 6.43 -6.61 7.95
C ARG A 77 6.66 -5.69 6.76
N THR A 78 5.62 -4.98 6.33
CA THR A 78 5.70 -4.07 5.18
C THR A 78 4.84 -2.85 5.42
N LEU A 79 5.43 -1.67 5.27
CA LEU A 79 4.72 -0.39 5.23
C LEU A 79 4.59 0.05 3.78
N ALA A 80 3.42 0.54 3.37
CA ALA A 80 3.20 1.05 2.03
C ALA A 80 2.49 2.40 2.04
N VAL A 81 2.83 3.25 1.08
CA VAL A 81 2.23 4.57 0.84
C VAL A 81 1.81 4.69 -0.62
N PRO A 82 0.76 5.48 -0.94
CA PRO A 82 0.33 5.69 -2.30
C PRO A 82 1.29 6.62 -3.07
N VAL A 83 1.38 6.41 -4.38
CA VAL A 83 1.87 7.39 -5.36
C VAL A 83 0.66 7.83 -6.16
N LEU A 84 0.20 9.06 -5.92
CA LEU A 84 -1.11 9.52 -6.39
C LEU A 84 -1.01 10.29 -7.70
N ASP A 85 -2.00 10.11 -8.57
CA ASP A 85 -2.22 11.02 -9.69
C ASP A 85 -2.88 12.34 -9.24
N GLY A 86 -3.06 13.26 -10.19
CA GLY A 86 -3.67 14.57 -9.96
C GLY A 86 -5.15 14.51 -9.58
N ALA A 87 -5.82 13.38 -9.83
CA ALA A 87 -7.19 13.13 -9.39
C ALA A 87 -7.26 12.46 -8.00
N GLY A 88 -6.11 12.14 -7.39
CA GLY A 88 -6.03 11.55 -6.06
C GLY A 88 -6.15 10.02 -6.03
N TYR A 89 -5.99 9.36 -7.17
CA TYR A 89 -5.99 7.89 -7.27
C TYR A 89 -4.57 7.33 -7.26
N ALA A 90 -4.38 6.15 -6.66
CA ALA A 90 -3.08 5.50 -6.63
C ALA A 90 -2.74 4.93 -8.01
N ARG A 91 -1.76 5.53 -8.67
CA ARG A 91 -1.17 4.97 -9.90
C ARG A 91 -0.20 3.86 -9.58
N PHE A 92 0.53 4.02 -8.47
CA PHE A 92 1.46 3.05 -7.91
C PHE A 92 1.37 3.05 -6.38
N ALA A 93 2.02 2.06 -5.76
CA ALA A 93 2.25 2.03 -4.33
C ALA A 93 3.75 1.80 -4.08
N LEU A 94 4.31 2.53 -3.12
CA LEU A 94 5.70 2.39 -2.69
C LEU A 94 5.73 1.73 -1.32
N ALA A 95 6.61 0.76 -1.11
CA ALA A 95 6.70 0.07 0.17
C ALA A 95 8.12 -0.13 0.66
N VAL A 96 8.25 -0.15 2.00
CA VAL A 96 9.43 -0.61 2.73
C VAL A 96 9.08 -1.95 3.35
N ARG A 97 9.85 -2.98 3.01
CA ARG A 97 9.67 -4.34 3.53
C ARG A 97 10.89 -4.75 4.35
N ALA A 98 10.65 -5.28 5.53
CA ALA A 98 11.67 -5.88 6.37
C ALA A 98 11.01 -6.87 7.36
N THR A 99 11.69 -7.17 8.46
CA THR A 99 11.15 -7.97 9.56
C THR A 99 10.52 -7.07 10.63
N PRO A 100 9.70 -7.62 11.55
CA PRO A 100 9.12 -6.86 12.66
C PRO A 100 10.14 -6.20 13.59
N GLU A 101 11.36 -6.74 13.70
CA GLU A 101 12.44 -6.16 14.50
C GLU A 101 13.04 -4.90 13.85
N VAL A 102 12.89 -4.76 12.53
CA VAL A 102 13.36 -3.58 11.77
C VAL A 102 12.26 -2.52 11.69
N ILE A 103 11.03 -2.93 11.36
CA ILE A 103 9.87 -2.05 11.29
C ILE A 103 9.14 -2.15 12.63
N THR A 104 9.59 -1.38 13.61
CA THR A 104 8.95 -1.30 14.93
C THR A 104 7.94 -0.14 14.98
N PRO A 105 7.00 -0.12 15.95
CA PRO A 105 6.10 1.02 16.13
C PRO A 105 6.84 2.36 16.25
N GLU A 106 7.97 2.38 16.98
CA GLU A 106 8.78 3.58 17.22
C GLU A 106 9.43 4.10 15.94
N ARG A 107 9.80 3.20 15.02
CA ARG A 107 10.41 3.56 13.73
C ARG A 107 9.39 3.87 12.64
N THR A 108 8.11 3.54 12.85
CA THR A 108 7.06 3.66 11.83
C THR A 108 6.91 5.10 11.36
N GLY A 109 6.91 6.08 12.27
CA GLY A 109 6.79 7.50 11.91
C GLY A 109 7.93 7.98 11.00
N TRP A 110 9.17 7.64 11.33
CA TRP A 110 10.33 7.99 10.50
C TRP A 110 10.28 7.32 9.12
N LEU A 111 10.00 6.01 9.08
CA LEU A 111 9.88 5.26 7.82
C LEU A 111 8.78 5.82 6.92
N LEU A 112 7.65 6.25 7.48
CA LEU A 112 6.57 6.87 6.73
C LEU A 112 6.97 8.23 6.16
N THR A 113 7.70 9.04 6.91
CA THR A 113 8.24 10.32 6.42
C THR A 113 9.14 10.11 5.21
N GLU A 114 10.09 9.18 5.30
CA GLU A 114 11.00 8.87 4.19
C GLU A 114 10.25 8.28 2.99
N ALA A 115 9.37 7.31 3.21
CA ALA A 115 8.57 6.70 2.16
C ALA A 115 7.69 7.73 1.44
N ARG A 116 7.06 8.66 2.16
CA ARG A 116 6.24 9.73 1.58
C ARG A 116 7.07 10.71 0.75
N SER A 117 8.27 11.05 1.21
CA SER A 117 9.21 11.89 0.44
C SER A 117 9.60 11.21 -0.87
N CYS A 118 9.92 9.92 -0.84
CA CYS A 118 10.18 9.14 -2.04
C CYS A 118 8.95 9.05 -2.95
N ALA A 119 7.76 8.80 -2.40
CA ALA A 119 6.52 8.72 -3.17
C ALA A 119 6.25 10.03 -3.94
N ARG A 120 6.39 11.19 -3.31
CA ARG A 120 6.27 12.50 -3.98
C ARG A 120 7.27 12.69 -5.12
N ALA A 121 8.51 12.22 -4.94
CA ALA A 121 9.49 12.25 -6.02
C ALA A 121 9.07 11.35 -7.19
N LEU A 122 8.51 10.17 -6.91
CA LEU A 122 8.00 9.25 -7.92
C LEU A 122 6.77 9.81 -8.67
N GLU A 123 5.92 10.61 -8.02
CA GLU A 123 4.82 11.33 -8.70
C GLU A 123 5.37 12.23 -9.83
N VAL A 124 6.51 12.88 -9.62
CA VAL A 124 7.15 13.72 -10.65
C VAL A 124 7.87 12.87 -11.70
N LEU A 125 8.56 11.81 -11.29
CA LEU A 125 9.41 11.02 -12.18
C LEU A 125 8.64 10.05 -13.08
N LEU A 126 7.55 9.47 -12.56
CA LEU A 126 6.83 8.37 -13.22
C LEU A 126 5.53 8.79 -13.88
N LEU A 127 4.90 9.89 -13.45
CA LEU A 127 3.64 10.35 -14.03
C LEU A 127 3.90 11.35 -15.15
N SER A 128 3.10 11.28 -16.21
CA SER A 128 3.12 12.31 -17.26
C SER A 128 2.66 13.66 -16.69
N PRO A 129 3.06 14.80 -17.27
CA PRO A 129 2.61 16.11 -16.80
C PRO A 129 1.09 16.25 -16.66
N ALA A 130 0.31 15.57 -17.52
CA ALA A 130 -1.15 15.58 -17.47
C ALA A 130 -1.75 14.77 -16.31
N GLU A 131 -0.99 13.81 -15.77
CA GLU A 131 -1.41 12.96 -14.65
C GLU A 131 -0.95 13.50 -13.29
N ARG A 132 -0.11 14.53 -13.25
CA ARG A 132 0.42 15.07 -11.99
C ARG A 132 -0.59 15.97 -11.30
N ARG A 133 -0.52 16.00 -9.96
CA ARG A 133 -1.21 17.03 -9.19
C ARG A 133 -0.64 18.41 -9.57
N PRO A 134 -1.47 19.43 -9.80
CA PRO A 134 -0.96 20.78 -9.97
C PRO A 134 -0.15 21.18 -8.73
N PRO A 135 0.92 21.98 -8.90
CA PRO A 135 1.65 22.51 -7.76
C PRO A 135 0.66 23.21 -6.82
N ALA A 136 0.84 23.02 -5.51
CA ALA A 136 0.07 23.80 -4.53
C ALA A 136 0.30 25.28 -4.87
N GLY A 137 -0.80 26.04 -4.98
CA GLY A 137 -0.73 27.47 -5.28
C GLY A 137 0.12 28.23 -4.25
N PRO A 138 0.53 29.47 -4.58
CA PRO A 138 1.28 30.32 -3.66
C PRO A 138 0.52 30.60 -2.36
#